data_AF-A0A8I2YJL2-F1
#
_entry.id   AF-A0A8I2YJL2-F1
#
_cell.length_a   1.000
_cell.length_b   1.000
_cell.length_c   1.000
_cell.angle_alpha   90.00
_cell.angle_beta   90.00
_cell.angle_gamma   90.00
#
_symmetry.space_group_name_H-M   'P 1'
#
loop_
_entity.id
_entity.type
_entity.pdbx_description
1 polymer ?
#
loop_
_entity_poly.entity_id
_entity_poly.type
_entity_poly.pdbx_seq_one_letter_code
_entity_poly.pdbx_strand_id
1 'polypeptide(L)'
;MATSSSMVDPLESVQSTEHAPDVHYFFEKCKNETLTCVPCRWLPNHNFIYKYTTANSGLGSHIEKFHLLQYLELAEKHNWPIYITVITSVFSMGYTFKTLCEALKQTGVTTHNLPPPPMPSPQSPYNIRAGTEPSLEDGLPEFSTSIFVRFPIKFIIADDQVLVPNLDVHEN
;
A
#
# COMPACT_ATOMS: atom_id res chain seq x y z
N MET A 1 -28.82 -37.46 39.55
CA MET A 1 -27.64 -37.55 38.65
C MET A 1 -27.92 -36.66 37.46
N ALA A 2 -27.37 -35.44 37.45
CA ALA A 2 -27.57 -34.46 36.39
C ALA A 2 -26.23 -34.30 35.65
N THR A 3 -26.22 -34.66 34.37
CA THR A 3 -25.09 -34.47 33.47
C THR A 3 -25.19 -33.10 32.82
N SER A 4 -24.33 -32.17 33.25
CA SER A 4 -24.15 -30.88 32.60
C SER A 4 -23.33 -31.07 31.32
N SER A 5 -23.99 -31.03 30.17
CA SER A 5 -23.34 -31.01 28.86
C SER A 5 -22.99 -29.56 28.53
N SER A 6 -21.70 -29.23 28.63
CA SER A 6 -21.13 -27.96 28.24
C SER A 6 -21.08 -27.91 26.71
N MET A 7 -22.08 -27.26 26.09
CA MET A 7 -21.99 -26.86 24.69
C MET A 7 -20.88 -25.82 24.58
N VAL A 8 -19.75 -26.22 23.98
CA VAL A 8 -18.77 -25.27 23.47
C VAL A 8 -19.35 -24.66 22.20
N ASP A 9 -19.56 -23.34 22.25
CA ASP A 9 -20.03 -22.53 21.12
C ASP A 9 -18.96 -22.56 20.00
N PRO A 10 -19.27 -23.06 18.78
CA PRO A 10 -18.29 -23.13 17.70
C PRO A 10 -17.91 -21.78 17.09
N LEU A 11 -18.40 -20.65 17.63
CA LEU A 11 -18.25 -19.32 17.03
C LEU A 11 -17.33 -18.35 17.78
N GLU A 12 -16.52 -18.81 18.73
CA GLU A 12 -15.49 -17.98 19.38
C GLU A 12 -14.08 -18.34 18.91
N SER A 13 -13.74 -17.96 17.68
CA SER A 13 -12.42 -17.41 17.34
C SER A 13 -12.40 -16.91 15.89
N VAL A 14 -13.24 -15.91 15.61
CA VAL A 14 -12.93 -14.97 14.53
C VAL A 14 -12.67 -13.63 15.20
N GLN A 15 -11.58 -13.56 15.96
CA GLN A 15 -10.97 -12.27 16.29
C GLN A 15 -10.22 -11.77 15.05
N SER A 16 -10.98 -11.41 14.01
CA SER A 16 -10.50 -10.57 12.93
C SER A 16 -10.50 -9.13 13.44
N THR A 17 -9.47 -8.77 14.18
CA THR A 17 -9.10 -7.36 14.36
C THR A 17 -8.47 -6.87 13.05
N GLU A 18 -9.15 -5.91 12.43
CA GLU A 18 -8.79 -5.18 11.22
C GLU A 18 -7.36 -4.62 11.26
N HIS A 19 -6.34 -5.38 10.85
CA HIS A 19 -4.99 -4.84 10.66
C HIS A 19 -4.29 -5.60 9.52
N ALA A 20 -3.59 -4.84 8.67
CA ALA A 20 -2.62 -5.24 7.64
C ALA A 20 -2.56 -6.77 7.37
N PRO A 21 -3.53 -7.33 6.61
CA PRO A 21 -3.61 -8.77 6.38
C PRO A 21 -2.37 -9.31 5.65
N ASP A 22 -1.74 -8.44 4.87
CA ASP A 22 -0.47 -8.65 4.17
C ASP A 22 0.70 -8.89 5.13
N VAL A 23 0.80 -8.08 6.19
CA VAL A 23 1.86 -8.20 7.19
C VAL A 23 1.61 -9.41 8.08
N HIS A 24 0.39 -9.55 8.62
CA HIS A 24 0.07 -10.60 9.59
C HIS A 24 0.12 -12.02 9.01
N TYR A 25 0.01 -12.19 7.69
CA TYR A 25 0.22 -13.49 7.05
C TYR A 25 1.58 -14.12 7.40
N PHE A 26 2.62 -13.30 7.59
CA PHE A 26 3.97 -13.77 7.86
C PHE A 26 4.22 -14.06 9.35
N PHE A 27 3.36 -13.61 10.25
CA PHE A 27 3.63 -13.63 11.70
C PHE A 27 2.56 -14.37 12.49
N GLU A 28 3.01 -15.34 13.29
CA GLU A 28 2.16 -16.12 14.19
C GLU A 28 2.28 -15.60 15.63
N LYS A 29 1.14 -15.52 16.33
CA LYS A 29 1.10 -15.16 17.76
C LYS A 29 1.48 -16.37 18.60
N CYS A 30 2.46 -16.21 19.48
CA CYS A 30 2.91 -17.22 20.43
C CYS A 30 2.39 -16.94 21.84
N LYS A 31 2.37 -17.98 22.70
CA LYS A 31 1.80 -17.93 24.08
C LYS A 31 2.44 -16.88 25.00
N ASN A 32 3.63 -16.39 24.67
CA ASN A 32 4.39 -15.43 25.49
C ASN A 32 4.21 -13.98 25.02
N GLU A 33 3.07 -13.65 24.40
CA GLU A 33 2.81 -12.33 23.81
C GLU A 33 3.87 -11.91 22.79
N THR A 34 4.42 -12.89 22.06
CA THR A 34 5.40 -12.68 21.02
C THR A 34 4.82 -12.99 19.64
N LEU A 35 5.38 -12.34 18.63
CA LEU A 35 5.13 -12.62 17.22
C LEU A 35 6.37 -13.27 16.63
N THR A 36 6.18 -14.35 15.90
CA THR A 36 7.29 -15.06 15.24
C THR A 36 7.03 -15.10 13.75
N CYS A 37 8.05 -14.76 12.96
CA CYS A 37 7.97 -14.91 11.52
C CYS A 37 7.94 -16.40 11.14
N VAL A 38 6.85 -16.85 10.51
CA VAL A 38 6.62 -18.27 10.21
C VAL A 38 7.67 -18.84 9.25
N PRO A 39 8.02 -18.18 8.12
CA PRO A 39 9.11 -18.64 7.26
C PRO A 39 10.48 -18.71 7.95
N CYS A 40 10.72 -17.81 8.91
CA CYS A 40 12.01 -17.66 9.58
C CYS A 40 12.25 -18.64 10.72
N ARG A 41 11.17 -19.14 11.36
CA ARG A 41 11.27 -19.84 12.65
C ARG A 41 12.16 -21.08 12.63
N TRP A 42 12.34 -21.70 11.46
CA TRP A 42 13.12 -22.93 11.29
C TRP A 42 14.53 -22.69 10.74
N LEU A 43 14.89 -21.46 10.39
CA LEU A 43 16.17 -21.15 9.81
C LEU A 43 17.20 -20.91 10.93
N PRO A 44 18.32 -21.66 10.96
CA PRO A 44 19.38 -21.43 11.93
C PRO A 44 19.94 -20.01 11.75
N ASN A 45 20.10 -19.28 12.86
CA ASN A 45 20.54 -17.88 12.90
C ASN A 45 19.59 -16.84 12.27
N HIS A 46 18.34 -17.20 12.01
CA HIS A 46 17.36 -16.32 11.38
C HIS A 46 15.98 -16.44 12.06
N ASN A 47 15.94 -16.73 13.36
CA ASN A 47 14.71 -16.78 14.14
C ASN A 47 14.44 -15.41 14.76
N PHE A 48 13.58 -14.62 14.11
CA PHE A 48 13.16 -13.31 14.59
C PHE A 48 11.91 -13.42 15.46
N ILE A 49 12.02 -12.90 16.68
CA ILE A 49 10.95 -12.83 17.67
C ILE A 49 10.66 -11.36 17.98
N TYR A 50 9.41 -10.97 17.81
CA TYR A 50 8.90 -9.63 18.07
C TYR A 50 7.96 -9.65 19.27
N LYS A 51 7.72 -8.50 19.88
CA LYS A 51 6.65 -8.35 20.88
C LYS A 51 5.32 -8.21 20.15
N TYR A 52 4.22 -8.60 20.78
CA TYR A 52 2.88 -8.38 20.23
C TYR A 52 2.57 -6.89 19.96
N THR A 53 3.22 -6.00 20.71
CA THR A 53 3.11 -4.54 20.57
C THR A 53 4.01 -3.95 19.48
N THR A 54 4.79 -4.78 18.77
CA THR A 54 5.62 -4.29 17.67
C THR A 54 4.72 -3.71 16.57
N ALA A 55 5.00 -2.45 16.20
CA ALA A 55 4.28 -1.77 15.14
C ALA A 55 4.46 -2.47 13.78
N ASN A 56 3.43 -2.38 12.93
CA ASN A 56 3.45 -2.95 11.58
C ASN A 56 4.60 -2.43 10.72
N SER A 57 5.13 -1.23 11.00
CA SER A 57 6.34 -0.72 10.34
C SER A 57 7.57 -1.60 10.59
N GLY A 58 7.77 -2.08 11.83
CA GLY A 58 8.87 -2.98 12.17
C GLY A 58 8.73 -4.36 11.53
N LEU A 59 7.50 -4.88 11.48
CA LEU A 59 7.18 -6.13 10.79
C LEU A 59 7.32 -6.00 9.27
N GLY A 60 6.93 -4.85 8.72
CA GLY A 60 7.09 -4.48 7.32
C GLY A 60 8.56 -4.44 6.89
N SER A 61 9.43 -3.84 7.70
CA SER A 61 10.88 -3.85 7.43
C SER A 61 11.48 -5.26 7.45
N HIS A 62 10.97 -6.17 8.29
CA HIS A 62 11.36 -7.58 8.26
C HIS A 62 10.95 -8.24 6.93
N ILE A 63 9.70 -8.03 6.51
CA ILE A 63 9.19 -8.57 5.24
C ILE A 63 9.99 -8.03 4.06
N GLU A 64 10.23 -6.72 4.01
CA GLU A 64 11.02 -6.09 2.96
C GLU A 64 12.42 -6.71 2.85
N LYS A 65 13.07 -6.97 3.98
CA LYS A 65 14.43 -7.48 3.99
C LYS A 65 14.54 -8.96 3.65
N PHE A 66 13.59 -9.78 4.10
CA PHE A 66 13.75 -11.23 4.09
C PHE A 66 12.72 -11.98 3.24
N HIS A 67 11.57 -11.38 2.97
CA HIS A 67 10.42 -12.05 2.34
C HIS A 67 9.79 -11.24 1.22
N LEU A 68 10.50 -10.24 0.66
CA LEU A 68 9.91 -9.30 -0.27
C LEU A 68 9.32 -9.97 -1.52
N LEU A 69 10.06 -10.91 -2.14
CA LEU A 69 9.55 -11.65 -3.31
C LEU A 69 8.27 -12.41 -2.99
N GLN A 70 8.25 -13.16 -1.89
CA GLN A 70 7.07 -13.91 -1.46
C GLN A 70 5.89 -12.99 -1.11
N TYR A 71 6.17 -11.85 -0.49
CA TYR A 71 5.17 -10.83 -0.18
C TYR A 71 4.52 -10.27 -1.45
N LEU A 72 5.31 -9.94 -2.47
CA LEU A 72 4.81 -9.42 -3.74
C LEU A 72 3.92 -10.44 -4.46
N GLU A 73 4.33 -11.71 -4.51
CA GLU A 73 3.55 -12.79 -5.13
C GLU A 73 2.20 -13.01 -4.41
N LEU A 74 2.21 -13.00 -3.07
CA LEU A 74 0.98 -13.14 -2.29
C LEU A 74 0.09 -11.91 -2.38
N ALA A 75 0.66 -10.71 -2.34
CA ALA A 75 -0.10 -9.48 -2.42
C ALA A 75 -0.79 -9.34 -3.79
N GLU A 76 -0.13 -9.71 -4.88
CA GLU A 76 -0.76 -9.77 -6.22
C GLU A 76 -1.88 -10.82 -6.26
N LYS A 77 -1.59 -12.04 -5.79
CA LYS A 77 -2.55 -13.17 -5.80
C LYS A 77 -3.81 -12.87 -4.98
N HIS A 78 -3.65 -12.23 -3.83
CA HIS A 78 -4.73 -11.96 -2.89
C HIS A 78 -5.30 -10.55 -3.00
N ASN A 79 -4.81 -9.74 -3.95
CA ASN A 79 -5.18 -8.32 -4.10
C ASN A 79 -5.04 -7.54 -2.79
N TRP A 80 -3.94 -7.78 -2.07
CA TRP A 80 -3.72 -7.09 -0.80
C TRP A 80 -3.35 -5.62 -1.03
N PRO A 81 -3.89 -4.70 -0.20
CA PRO A 81 -3.37 -3.34 -0.13
C PRO A 81 -1.90 -3.39 0.32
N ILE A 82 -1.06 -2.55 -0.29
CA ILE A 82 0.37 -2.50 0.00
C ILE A 82 0.63 -1.41 1.04
N TYR A 83 1.07 -1.81 2.24
CA TYR A 83 1.40 -0.88 3.32
C TYR A 83 2.91 -0.67 3.52
N ILE A 84 3.75 -1.48 2.89
CA ILE A 84 5.20 -1.32 2.95
C ILE A 84 5.61 -0.10 2.11
N THR A 85 5.99 0.99 2.79
CA THR A 85 6.27 2.30 2.18
C THR A 85 7.24 2.23 1.02
N VAL A 86 8.32 1.44 1.14
CA VAL A 86 9.32 1.30 0.07
C VAL A 86 8.67 0.74 -1.21
N ILE A 87 7.77 -0.23 -1.08
CA ILE A 87 7.09 -0.82 -2.24
C ILE A 87 6.09 0.15 -2.86
N THR A 88 5.36 0.92 -2.03
CA THR A 88 4.49 1.99 -2.55
C THR A 88 5.27 3.05 -3.33
N SER A 89 6.48 3.40 -2.88
CA SER A 89 7.37 4.33 -3.59
C SER A 89 7.82 3.74 -4.93
N VAL A 90 8.22 2.47 -4.95
CA VAL A 90 8.65 1.78 -6.16
C VAL A 90 7.51 1.70 -7.19
N PHE A 91 6.28 1.43 -6.77
CA PHE A 91 5.12 1.47 -7.67
C PHE A 91 4.82 2.88 -8.19
N SER A 92 5.03 3.90 -7.37
CA SER A 92 4.91 5.31 -7.81
C SER A 92 5.94 5.68 -8.87
N MET A 93 7.06 4.95 -8.97
CA MET A 93 8.05 5.09 -10.03
C MET A 93 7.66 4.36 -11.34
N GLY A 94 6.53 3.66 -11.39
CA GLY A 94 6.05 2.95 -12.58
C GLY A 94 6.34 1.44 -12.60
N TYR A 95 6.82 0.87 -11.49
CA TYR A 95 6.91 -0.57 -11.35
C TYR A 95 5.53 -1.21 -11.14
N THR A 96 5.39 -2.41 -11.66
CA THR A 96 4.26 -3.32 -11.39
C THR A 96 4.76 -4.48 -10.53
N PHE A 97 3.85 -5.31 -9.98
CA PHE A 97 4.25 -6.54 -9.29
C PHE A 97 5.19 -7.40 -10.12
N LYS A 98 4.80 -7.66 -11.38
CA LYS A 98 5.59 -8.45 -12.32
C LYS A 98 6.98 -7.87 -12.53
N THR A 99 7.07 -6.60 -12.91
CA THR A 99 8.37 -5.98 -13.26
C THR A 99 9.28 -5.81 -12.05
N LEU A 100 8.71 -5.61 -10.86
CA LEU A 100 9.47 -5.58 -9.62
C LEU A 100 9.99 -6.97 -9.23
N CYS A 101 9.15 -8.00 -9.30
CA CYS A 101 9.56 -9.38 -9.06
C CYS A 101 10.67 -9.83 -10.03
N GLU A 102 10.57 -9.47 -11.31
CA GLU A 102 11.59 -9.76 -12.31
C GLU A 102 12.92 -9.05 -12.00
N ALA A 103 12.87 -7.78 -11.58
CA ALA A 103 14.07 -7.04 -11.18
C ALA A 103 14.73 -7.64 -9.93
N LEU A 104 13.96 -7.97 -8.90
CA LEU A 104 14.47 -8.51 -7.63
C LEU A 104 15.01 -9.94 -7.74
N LYS A 105 14.68 -10.68 -8.80
CA LYS A 105 15.27 -12.00 -9.09
C LYS A 105 16.71 -11.89 -9.61
N GLN A 106 17.17 -10.71 -10.01
CA GLN A 106 18.53 -10.49 -10.47
C GLN A 106 19.48 -10.38 -9.27
N THR A 107 20.63 -11.06 -9.35
CA THR A 107 21.62 -11.07 -8.27
C THR A 107 22.12 -9.65 -7.95
N GLY A 108 22.04 -9.26 -6.68
CA GLY A 108 22.51 -7.96 -6.19
C GLY A 108 21.51 -6.80 -6.35
N VAL A 109 20.32 -7.07 -6.89
CA VAL A 109 19.25 -6.07 -6.98
C VAL A 109 18.39 -6.09 -5.72
N THR A 110 18.08 -4.89 -5.24
CA THR A 110 17.26 -4.59 -4.06
C THR A 110 16.34 -3.42 -4.39
N THR A 111 15.41 -3.11 -3.50
CA THR A 111 14.51 -1.94 -3.63
C THR A 111 15.25 -0.60 -3.72
N HIS A 112 16.50 -0.52 -3.25
CA HIS A 112 17.29 0.71 -3.25
C HIS A 112 18.17 0.91 -4.48
N ASN A 113 18.37 -0.13 -5.30
CA ASN A 113 19.21 -0.09 -6.50
C ASN A 113 18.52 -0.76 -7.70
N LEU A 114 17.20 -0.54 -7.82
CA LEU A 114 16.43 -1.01 -8.96
C LEU A 114 16.96 -0.37 -10.26
N PRO A 115 16.93 -1.11 -11.38
CA PRO A 115 17.14 -0.51 -12.70
C PRO A 115 16.05 0.54 -13.00
N PRO A 116 16.06 1.21 -14.16
CA PRO A 116 14.91 1.96 -14.60
C PRO A 116 13.69 1.04 -14.80
N PRO A 117 12.46 1.50 -14.53
CA PRO A 117 11.26 0.73 -14.82
C PRO A 117 11.18 0.46 -16.34
N PRO A 118 10.79 -0.75 -16.75
CA PRO A 118 10.54 -1.02 -18.16
C PRO A 118 9.40 -0.11 -18.65
N MET A 119 9.56 0.48 -19.84
CA MET A 119 8.55 1.40 -20.37
C MET A 119 7.17 0.74 -20.42
N PRO A 120 6.09 1.46 -20.08
CA PRO A 120 4.75 0.92 -20.13
C PRO A 120 4.46 0.49 -21.56
N SER A 121 4.28 -0.83 -21.75
CA SER A 121 3.79 -1.37 -23.01
C SER A 121 2.32 -0.95 -23.16
N PRO A 122 1.85 -0.46 -24.32
CA PRO A 122 0.49 0.09 -24.51
C PRO A 122 -0.69 -0.89 -24.29
N GLN A 123 -0.49 -2.05 -23.66
CA GLN A 123 -1.46 -3.16 -23.66
C GLN A 123 -1.82 -3.75 -22.28
N SER A 124 -1.63 -3.04 -21.16
CA SER A 124 -2.04 -3.56 -19.84
C SER A 124 -3.18 -2.74 -19.21
N PRO A 125 -4.41 -3.29 -19.07
CA PRO A 125 -5.55 -2.59 -18.48
C PRO A 125 -5.63 -2.69 -16.94
N TYR A 126 -4.52 -2.94 -16.23
CA TYR A 126 -4.57 -3.06 -14.77
C TYR A 126 -4.32 -1.72 -14.07
N ASN A 127 -5.42 -1.19 -13.57
CA ASN A 127 -5.58 -0.03 -12.69
C ASN A 127 -4.49 0.07 -11.60
N ILE A 128 -3.55 1.00 -11.76
CA ILE A 128 -2.91 1.64 -10.61
C ILE A 128 -3.85 2.78 -10.21
N ARG A 129 -4.67 2.55 -9.17
CA ARG A 129 -5.32 3.64 -8.43
C ARG A 129 -4.26 4.29 -7.54
N ALA A 130 -3.35 5.03 -8.16
CA ALA A 130 -2.59 6.09 -7.52
C ALA A 130 -3.24 7.39 -7.97
N GLY A 131 -3.48 8.32 -7.05
CA GLY A 131 -4.14 9.59 -7.36
C GLY A 131 -3.36 10.36 -8.43
N THR A 132 -3.88 10.37 -9.66
CA THR A 132 -3.37 11.19 -10.75
C THR A 132 -4.12 12.52 -10.72
N GLU A 133 -3.42 13.59 -10.31
CA GLU A 133 -3.77 14.94 -10.75
C GLU A 133 -3.57 15.00 -12.27
N PRO A 134 -4.57 15.41 -13.07
CA PRO A 134 -4.42 15.46 -14.51
C PRO A 134 -3.53 16.64 -14.92
N SER A 135 -2.45 16.29 -15.62
CA SER A 135 -1.60 17.20 -16.38
C SER A 135 -2.41 17.91 -17.48
N LEU A 136 -2.20 19.21 -17.63
CA LEU A 136 -3.01 20.17 -18.39
C LEU A 136 -2.71 20.20 -19.92
N GLU A 137 -2.27 19.12 -20.54
CA GLU A 137 -1.83 19.15 -21.95
C GLU A 137 -2.55 18.21 -22.92
N ASP A 138 -3.43 17.32 -22.46
CA ASP A 138 -4.28 16.54 -23.36
C ASP A 138 -5.74 17.00 -23.25
N GLY A 139 -6.32 17.29 -24.42
CA GLY A 139 -7.62 17.92 -24.60
C GLY A 139 -8.76 17.35 -23.75
N LEU A 140 -9.73 18.23 -23.49
CA LEU A 140 -10.87 18.06 -22.57
C LEU A 140 -11.51 16.64 -22.67
N PRO A 141 -11.59 15.87 -21.57
CA PRO A 141 -12.28 14.58 -21.58
C PRO A 141 -13.79 14.77 -21.77
N GLU A 142 -14.42 13.78 -22.39
CA GLU A 142 -15.86 13.75 -22.68
C GLU A 142 -16.68 14.03 -21.41
N PHE A 143 -17.58 15.01 -21.50
CA PHE A 143 -18.26 15.62 -20.36
C PHE A 143 -19.12 14.58 -19.61
N SER A 144 -18.79 14.30 -18.35
CA SER A 144 -19.62 13.50 -17.43
C SER A 144 -19.90 14.28 -16.14
N THR A 145 -21.11 14.11 -15.60
CA THR A 145 -21.63 14.84 -14.44
C THR A 145 -20.72 14.73 -13.21
N SER A 146 -19.97 13.63 -13.07
CA SER A 146 -19.02 13.43 -11.97
C SER A 146 -17.78 14.33 -12.04
N ILE A 147 -17.38 14.74 -13.25
CA ILE A 147 -16.27 15.68 -13.47
C ILE A 147 -16.71 17.11 -13.15
N PHE A 148 -17.95 17.46 -13.50
CA PHE A 148 -18.54 18.79 -13.26
C PHE A 148 -18.62 19.17 -11.78
N VAL A 149 -18.70 18.23 -10.84
CA VAL A 149 -18.76 18.53 -9.40
C VAL A 149 -17.37 18.94 -8.85
N ARG A 150 -16.28 18.55 -9.51
CA ARG A 150 -14.91 18.73 -9.00
C ARG A 150 -14.25 20.04 -9.43
N PHE A 151 -14.68 20.62 -10.55
CA PHE A 151 -14.15 21.90 -11.06
C PHE A 151 -14.63 23.16 -10.32
N PRO A 152 -15.90 23.29 -9.90
CA PRO A 152 -16.39 24.46 -9.18
C PRO A 152 -15.64 24.69 -7.86
N ILE A 153 -15.29 23.61 -7.15
CA ILE A 153 -14.54 23.69 -5.88
C ILE A 153 -13.15 24.29 -6.11
N LYS A 154 -12.45 23.89 -7.19
CA LYS A 154 -11.13 24.44 -7.53
C LYS A 154 -11.23 25.91 -7.97
N PHE A 155 -12.32 26.31 -8.62
CA PHE A 155 -12.55 27.69 -9.06
C PHE A 155 -12.82 28.64 -7.87
N ILE A 156 -13.63 28.20 -6.89
CA ILE A 156 -13.95 28.99 -5.68
C ILE A 156 -12.68 29.30 -4.87
N ILE A 157 -11.74 28.35 -4.76
CA ILE A 157 -10.51 28.52 -4.00
C ILE A 157 -9.54 29.51 -4.68
N ALA A 158 -9.55 29.58 -6.02
CA ALA A 158 -8.69 30.50 -6.77
C ALA A 158 -9.19 31.95 -6.77
N ASP A 159 -10.51 32.15 -6.70
CA ASP A 159 -11.15 33.48 -6.68
C ASP A 159 -10.94 34.21 -5.35
N ASP A 160 -10.77 33.47 -4.24
CA ASP A 160 -10.65 34.02 -2.88
C ASP A 160 -9.25 34.61 -2.57
N GLN A 161 -8.31 34.60 -3.53
CA GLN A 161 -6.94 35.14 -3.36
C GLN A 161 -6.69 36.43 -4.14
N VAL A 162 -7.62 37.38 -4.10
CA VAL A 162 -7.46 38.71 -4.70
C VAL A 162 -6.37 39.53 -3.97
N LEU A 163 -5.24 39.76 -4.64
CA LEU A 163 -4.30 40.83 -4.27
C LEU A 163 -4.74 42.14 -4.92
N VAL A 164 -5.16 43.11 -4.10
CA VAL A 164 -5.48 44.47 -4.54
C VAL A 164 -4.24 45.37 -4.42
N PRO A 165 -3.84 46.07 -5.50
CA PRO A 165 -3.24 47.39 -5.33
C PRO A 165 -4.01 48.46 -6.10
N ASN A 166 -4.22 49.57 -5.38
CA ASN A 166 -4.96 50.78 -5.71
C ASN A 166 -4.75 51.32 -7.12
N LEU A 167 -5.86 51.73 -7.76
CA LEU A 167 -5.85 52.75 -8.81
C LEU A 167 -6.63 53.96 -8.31
N ASP A 168 -5.87 55.04 -8.08
CA ASP A 168 -6.37 56.40 -8.14
C ASP A 168 -7.14 56.60 -9.45
N VAL A 169 -8.40 57.01 -9.33
CA VAL A 169 -9.28 57.35 -10.43
C VAL A 169 -8.96 58.78 -10.84
N HIS A 170 -8.47 58.98 -12.07
CA HIS A 170 -8.42 60.30 -12.69
C HIS A 170 -9.47 60.36 -13.80
N GLU A 171 -10.62 60.96 -13.50
CA GLU A 171 -11.55 61.52 -14.50
C GLU A 171 -11.53 63.04 -14.37
N ASN A 172 -10.86 63.71 -15.31
CA ASN A 172 -11.52 64.56 -16.32
C ASN A 172 -10.48 65.09 -17.32
#